data_AF-A0A150PJZ5-F1
#
_entry.id   AF-A0A150PJZ5-F1
#
_cell.length_a   1.000
_cell.length_b   1.000
_cell.length_c   1.000
_cell.angle_alpha   90.00
_cell.angle_beta   90.00
_cell.angle_gamma   90.00
#
_symmetry.space_group_name_H-M   'P 1'
#
loop_
_entity.id
_entity.type
_entity.pdbx_description
1 polymer ?
#
loop_
_entity_poly.entity_id
_entity_poly.type
_entity_poly.pdbx_seq_one_letter_code
_entity_poly.pdbx_strand_id
1 'polypeptide(L)'
;MSNSLKIAMAGLRPASRSVRREALGQGVRAGAGRASSFVALRARLLASPSLAGALSFMQVTTRSWEPHELAAWLHEHVVEPGWMKAPRALREPGAATVELCELDERHREVAALTGCARRRVALALLDFVAPNPDRGFLRAALYSARVRWSVVEGRSGWIPAPRESDLLSDIVLSLFAAEILSDAELYRSHMTVCAGCGRVAFAQEPRPRGAGCPRCDGEVRWQSR
;
A
#
# COMPACT_ATOMS: atom_id res chain seq x y z
N MET A 1 -50.39 56.44 40.94
CA MET A 1 -49.12 56.58 40.20
C MET A 1 -47.99 56.21 41.15
N SER A 2 -47.62 54.92 41.16
CA SER A 2 -46.35 54.35 40.64
C SER A 2 -45.10 54.69 41.45
N ASN A 3 -44.55 53.68 42.11
CA ASN A 3 -43.12 53.27 42.15
C ASN A 3 -42.99 52.13 43.19
N SER A 4 -43.18 50.86 42.82
CA SER A 4 -42.16 49.92 42.31
C SER A 4 -40.87 49.84 43.15
N LEU A 5 -40.89 48.98 44.17
CA LEU A 5 -39.70 48.36 44.77
C LEU A 5 -39.51 46.98 44.12
N LYS A 6 -38.35 46.78 43.47
CA LYS A 6 -37.91 45.52 42.86
C LYS A 6 -37.19 44.65 43.89
N ILE A 7 -37.72 43.46 44.24
CA ILE A 7 -36.93 42.26 44.58
C ILE A 7 -37.75 40.99 44.28
N ALA A 8 -37.21 40.08 43.46
CA ALA A 8 -37.34 38.60 43.51
C ALA A 8 -36.55 38.02 42.30
N MET A 9 -35.43 37.32 42.51
CA MET A 9 -35.26 35.90 42.85
C MET A 9 -35.31 34.95 41.66
N ALA A 10 -34.24 34.16 41.59
CA ALA A 10 -33.80 33.24 40.54
C ALA A 10 -34.85 32.23 40.05
N GLY A 11 -34.90 32.04 38.73
CA GLY A 11 -35.49 30.89 38.06
C GLY A 11 -34.41 30.03 37.41
N LEU A 12 -34.15 28.85 37.98
CA LEU A 12 -33.33 27.78 37.43
C LEU A 12 -34.20 26.83 36.60
N ARG A 13 -33.73 26.44 35.39
CA ARG A 13 -33.75 25.11 34.71
C ARG A 13 -33.85 25.23 33.17
N PRO A 14 -33.51 24.19 32.38
CA PRO A 14 -32.57 23.08 32.60
C PRO A 14 -31.57 22.87 31.45
N ALA A 15 -30.56 22.06 31.74
CA ALA A 15 -29.50 21.62 30.83
C ALA A 15 -29.99 20.79 29.64
N SER A 16 -29.57 21.18 28.44
CA SER A 16 -29.63 20.39 27.20
C SER A 16 -28.61 19.24 27.24
N ARG A 17 -29.00 18.09 27.82
CA ARG A 17 -28.31 16.80 27.64
C ARG A 17 -28.95 16.04 26.47
N SER A 18 -28.43 16.22 25.25
CA SER A 18 -28.74 15.29 24.15
C SER A 18 -27.61 15.09 23.12
N VAL A 19 -26.54 15.90 23.12
CA VAL A 19 -25.50 15.82 22.07
C VAL A 19 -24.47 14.68 22.27
N ARG A 20 -24.48 13.97 23.41
CA ARG A 20 -23.38 13.02 23.76
C ARG A 20 -23.61 11.56 23.33
N ARG A 21 -24.81 11.18 22.85
CA ARG A 21 -25.12 9.77 22.53
C ARG A 21 -24.89 9.39 21.07
N GLU A 22 -24.91 10.33 20.13
CA GLU A 22 -24.75 10.04 18.69
C GLU A 22 -23.28 9.85 18.28
N ALA A 23 -22.34 10.59 18.88
CA ALA A 23 -20.91 10.47 18.58
C ALA A 23 -20.32 9.09 18.97
N LEU A 24 -20.82 8.47 20.05
CA LEU A 24 -20.41 7.13 20.47
C LEU A 24 -20.96 6.04 19.52
N GLY A 25 -22.19 6.21 19.01
CA GLY A 25 -22.81 5.27 18.07
C GLY A 25 -22.18 5.30 16.67
N GLN A 26 -21.79 6.48 16.19
CA GLN A 26 -21.07 6.64 14.92
C GLN A 26 -19.65 6.06 14.97
N GLY A 27 -18.92 6.26 16.07
CA GLY A 27 -17.58 5.69 16.26
C GLY A 27 -17.56 4.16 16.28
N VAL A 28 -18.52 3.53 16.98
CA VAL A 28 -18.62 2.06 17.05
C VAL A 28 -19.04 1.45 15.70
N ARG A 29 -19.97 2.08 14.98
CA ARG A 29 -20.37 1.63 13.63
C ARG A 29 -19.25 1.80 12.60
N ALA A 30 -18.51 2.91 12.64
CA ALA A 30 -17.34 3.12 11.79
C ALA A 30 -16.21 2.12 12.10
N GLY A 31 -16.00 1.79 13.38
CA GLY A 31 -15.05 0.75 13.82
C GLY A 31 -15.41 -0.64 13.32
N ALA A 32 -16.69 -1.04 13.39
CA ALA A 32 -17.17 -2.32 12.87
C ALA A 32 -17.04 -2.42 11.33
N GLY A 33 -17.35 -1.35 10.61
CA GLY A 33 -17.15 -1.27 9.16
C GLY A 33 -15.68 -1.44 8.75
N ARG A 34 -14.76 -0.84 9.52
CA ARG A 34 -13.32 -0.96 9.27
C ARG A 34 -12.75 -2.33 9.63
N ALA A 35 -13.26 -2.96 10.70
CA ALA A 35 -12.85 -4.31 11.08
C ALA A 35 -13.25 -5.33 10.00
N SER A 36 -14.49 -5.23 9.50
CA SER A 36 -14.98 -6.10 8.42
C SER A 36 -14.24 -5.87 7.10
N SER A 37 -13.94 -4.62 6.73
CA SER A 37 -13.11 -4.33 5.56
C SER A 37 -11.71 -4.90 5.72
N PHE A 38 -11.08 -4.79 6.90
CA PHE A 38 -9.76 -5.37 7.14
C PHE A 38 -9.76 -6.90 7.04
N VAL A 39 -10.81 -7.57 7.50
CA VAL A 39 -10.97 -9.04 7.33
C VAL A 39 -11.06 -9.40 5.84
N ALA A 40 -11.84 -8.65 5.06
CA ALA A 40 -11.92 -8.84 3.60
C ALA A 40 -10.56 -8.64 2.91
N LEU A 41 -9.81 -7.60 3.31
CA LEU A 41 -8.45 -7.36 2.83
C LEU A 41 -7.51 -8.52 3.19
N ARG A 42 -7.56 -9.03 4.42
CA ARG A 42 -6.73 -10.16 4.85
C ARG A 42 -7.02 -11.41 4.03
N ALA A 43 -8.29 -11.69 3.75
CA ALA A 43 -8.67 -12.80 2.88
C ALA A 43 -8.09 -12.64 1.46
N ARG A 44 -8.17 -11.42 0.88
CA ARG A 44 -7.55 -11.11 -0.42
C ARG A 44 -6.03 -11.25 -0.40
N LEU A 45 -5.37 -10.73 0.64
CA LEU A 45 -3.92 -10.81 0.83
C LEU A 45 -3.41 -12.26 0.82
N LEU A 46 -4.14 -13.17 1.47
CA LEU A 46 -3.79 -14.59 1.53
C LEU A 46 -4.05 -15.34 0.22
N ALA A 47 -4.94 -14.82 -0.62
CA ALA A 47 -5.36 -15.48 -1.86
C ALA A 47 -4.68 -14.89 -3.12
N SER A 48 -3.98 -13.76 -3.02
CA SER A 48 -3.45 -13.03 -4.17
C SER A 48 -1.96 -13.33 -4.41
N PRO A 49 -1.62 -14.13 -5.45
CA PRO A 49 -0.22 -14.41 -5.79
C PRO A 49 0.52 -13.15 -6.29
N SER A 50 -0.18 -12.23 -6.98
CA SER A 50 0.40 -10.97 -7.45
C SER A 50 0.82 -10.09 -6.26
N LEU A 51 -0.05 -9.93 -5.27
CA LEU A 51 0.26 -9.12 -4.10
C LEU A 51 1.30 -9.76 -3.20
N ALA A 52 1.28 -11.10 -3.06
CA ALA A 52 2.35 -11.82 -2.37
C ALA A 52 3.71 -11.54 -3.02
N GLY A 53 3.80 -11.62 -4.35
CA GLY A 53 5.01 -11.28 -5.10
C GLY A 53 5.45 -9.82 -4.93
N ALA A 54 4.49 -8.89 -4.99
CA ALA A 54 4.77 -7.46 -4.80
C ALA A 54 5.30 -7.15 -3.39
N LEU A 55 4.72 -7.76 -2.36
CA LEU A 55 5.14 -7.59 -0.96
C LEU A 55 6.48 -8.27 -0.68
N SER A 56 6.72 -9.46 -1.26
CA SER A 56 8.01 -10.16 -1.21
C SER A 56 9.12 -9.26 -1.77
N PHE A 57 8.89 -8.62 -2.92
CA PHE A 57 9.84 -7.66 -3.49
C PHE A 57 10.09 -6.47 -2.57
N MET A 58 9.04 -5.95 -1.92
CA MET A 58 9.10 -4.79 -1.03
C MET A 58 9.54 -5.13 0.40
N GLN A 59 9.90 -6.39 0.68
CA GLN A 59 10.36 -6.78 1.99
C GLN A 59 11.68 -6.06 2.33
N VAL A 60 11.67 -5.33 3.45
CA VAL A 60 12.85 -4.57 3.87
C VAL A 60 13.82 -5.50 4.59
N THR A 61 14.92 -5.82 3.92
CA THR A 61 16.04 -6.65 4.42
C THR A 61 17.14 -5.78 5.05
N THR A 62 18.04 -6.37 5.83
CA THR A 62 19.22 -5.67 6.41
C THR A 62 20.38 -5.57 5.43
N ARG A 63 20.37 -6.40 4.38
CA ARG A 63 21.32 -6.39 3.27
C ARG A 63 20.63 -6.13 1.94
N SER A 64 21.41 -5.76 0.93
CA SER A 64 20.95 -5.72 -0.46
C SER A 64 20.53 -7.09 -0.95
N TRP A 65 19.69 -7.11 -1.99
CA TRP A 65 19.36 -8.34 -2.68
C TRP A 65 20.57 -8.86 -3.46
N GLU A 66 20.79 -10.16 -3.32
CA GLU A 66 21.76 -10.91 -4.11
C GLU A 66 21.14 -11.32 -5.46
N PRO A 67 21.96 -11.58 -6.50
CA PRO A 67 21.49 -12.04 -7.80
C PRO A 67 20.46 -13.17 -7.74
N HIS A 68 20.79 -14.26 -7.05
CA HIS A 68 19.91 -15.43 -6.95
C HIS A 68 18.54 -15.10 -6.34
N GLU A 69 18.44 -14.12 -5.44
CA GLU A 69 17.17 -13.70 -4.84
C GLU A 69 16.31 -12.95 -5.86
N LEU A 70 16.92 -12.08 -6.67
CA LEU A 70 16.21 -11.40 -7.75
C LEU A 70 15.76 -12.38 -8.84
N ALA A 71 16.62 -13.33 -9.22
CA ALA A 71 16.28 -14.38 -10.18
C ALA A 71 15.12 -15.25 -9.68
N ALA A 72 15.21 -15.73 -8.42
CA ALA A 72 14.17 -16.53 -7.79
C ALA A 72 12.85 -15.76 -7.70
N TRP A 73 12.88 -14.51 -7.25
CA TRP A 73 11.68 -13.67 -7.17
C TRP A 73 11.02 -13.49 -8.54
N LEU A 74 11.81 -13.18 -9.57
CA LEU A 74 11.29 -12.98 -10.93
C LEU A 74 10.66 -14.26 -11.48
N HIS A 75 11.32 -15.40 -11.25
CA HIS A 75 10.79 -16.68 -11.67
C HIS A 75 9.49 -17.03 -10.94
N GLU A 76 9.51 -17.06 -9.61
CA GLU A 76 8.41 -17.51 -8.75
C GLU A 76 7.18 -16.60 -8.81
N HIS A 77 7.36 -15.28 -8.90
CA HIS A 77 6.24 -14.34 -8.75
C HIS A 77 5.80 -13.68 -10.05
N VAL A 78 6.55 -13.84 -11.14
CA VAL A 78 6.24 -13.18 -12.42
C VAL A 78 6.18 -14.18 -13.57
N VAL A 79 7.18 -15.05 -13.72
CA VAL A 79 7.27 -15.97 -14.87
C VAL A 79 6.43 -17.22 -14.67
N GLU A 80 6.60 -17.94 -13.56
CA GLU A 80 5.88 -19.18 -13.26
C GLU A 80 4.35 -18.97 -13.18
N PRO A 81 3.83 -17.88 -12.58
CA PRO A 81 2.41 -17.56 -12.63
C PRO A 81 1.88 -17.16 -14.03
N GLY A 82 2.78 -16.99 -15.01
CA GLY A 82 2.41 -16.67 -16.39
C GLY A 82 2.07 -15.19 -16.64
N TRP A 83 2.52 -14.27 -15.78
CA TRP A 83 2.27 -12.84 -15.98
C TRP A 83 3.12 -12.25 -17.11
N MET A 84 4.31 -12.79 -17.33
CA MET A 84 5.26 -12.36 -18.35
C MET A 84 6.20 -13.51 -18.70
N LYS A 85 6.78 -13.51 -19.90
CA LYS A 85 7.91 -14.39 -20.21
C LYS A 85 9.16 -13.94 -19.47
N ALA A 86 10.15 -14.83 -19.32
CA ALA A 86 11.44 -14.45 -18.76
C ALA A 86 12.07 -13.33 -19.64
N PRO A 87 12.37 -12.15 -19.06
CA PRO A 87 12.97 -11.06 -19.81
C PRO A 87 14.43 -11.36 -20.10
N ARG A 88 14.94 -10.83 -21.22
CA ARG A 88 16.38 -10.94 -21.53
C ARG A 88 17.24 -10.12 -20.60
N ALA A 89 16.76 -8.93 -20.24
CA ALA A 89 17.48 -7.97 -19.40
C ALA A 89 16.53 -7.23 -18.48
N LEU A 90 17.02 -6.87 -17.29
CA LEU A 90 16.32 -6.03 -16.32
C LEU A 90 16.84 -4.59 -16.39
N ARG A 91 15.91 -3.65 -16.26
CA ARG A 91 16.17 -2.21 -16.43
C ARG A 91 15.52 -1.42 -15.30
N GLU A 92 16.22 -0.40 -14.84
CA GLU A 92 15.69 0.60 -13.92
C GLU A 92 16.43 1.94 -14.08
N PRO A 93 15.74 3.10 -14.13
CA PRO A 93 16.41 4.38 -14.16
C PRO A 93 17.30 4.60 -12.93
N GLY A 94 18.53 5.04 -13.17
CA GLY A 94 19.55 5.19 -12.12
C GLY A 94 20.31 3.91 -11.78
N ALA A 95 20.11 2.82 -12.52
CA ALA A 95 20.91 1.61 -12.45
C ALA A 95 21.39 1.17 -13.84
N ALA A 96 22.45 0.37 -13.89
CA ALA A 96 22.87 -0.28 -15.13
C ALA A 96 21.83 -1.32 -15.57
N THR A 97 21.70 -1.53 -16.88
CA THR A 97 20.94 -2.67 -17.41
C THR A 97 21.72 -3.95 -17.10
N VAL A 98 21.02 -4.98 -16.64
CA VAL A 98 21.63 -6.28 -16.30
C VAL A 98 20.95 -7.36 -17.13
N GLU A 99 21.72 -8.03 -18.00
CA GLU A 99 21.24 -9.19 -18.73
C GLU A 99 20.98 -10.34 -17.75
N LEU A 100 19.87 -11.07 -17.94
CA LEU A 100 19.44 -12.12 -17.03
C LEU A 100 20.44 -13.28 -16.97
N CYS A 101 21.14 -13.56 -18.08
CA CYS A 101 22.18 -14.59 -18.14
C CYS A 101 23.46 -14.22 -17.40
N GLU A 102 23.67 -12.93 -17.07
CA GLU A 102 24.86 -12.43 -16.37
C GLU A 102 24.55 -12.08 -14.91
N LEU A 103 23.32 -12.29 -14.44
CA LEU A 103 22.84 -11.77 -13.17
C LEU A 103 23.77 -12.16 -12.00
N ASP A 104 24.21 -13.42 -11.96
CA ASP A 104 25.05 -14.00 -10.91
C ASP A 104 26.43 -13.34 -10.79
N GLU A 105 26.91 -12.67 -11.84
CA GLU A 105 28.21 -11.99 -11.85
C GLU A 105 28.09 -10.51 -11.48
N ARG A 106 26.87 -9.97 -11.42
CA ARG A 106 26.58 -8.52 -11.35
C ARG A 106 25.97 -8.09 -10.02
N HIS A 107 26.54 -8.55 -8.90
CA HIS A 107 26.03 -8.30 -7.54
C HIS A 107 25.78 -6.80 -7.24
N ARG A 108 26.72 -5.92 -7.59
CA ARG A 108 26.60 -4.48 -7.30
C ARG A 108 25.49 -3.83 -8.12
N GLU A 109 25.36 -4.22 -9.38
CA GLU A 109 24.32 -3.74 -10.28
C GLU A 109 22.94 -4.26 -9.88
N VAL A 110 22.83 -5.53 -9.47
CA VAL A 110 21.59 -6.09 -8.91
C VAL A 110 21.16 -5.33 -7.66
N ALA A 111 22.09 -5.03 -6.74
CA ALA A 111 21.80 -4.23 -5.56
C ALA A 111 21.30 -2.81 -5.91
N ALA A 112 21.95 -2.14 -6.87
CA ALA A 112 21.53 -0.82 -7.34
C ALA A 112 20.16 -0.86 -8.04
N LEU A 113 19.94 -1.85 -8.91
CA LEU A 113 18.73 -2.04 -9.69
C LEU A 113 17.52 -2.29 -8.79
N THR A 114 17.64 -3.22 -7.84
CA THR A 114 16.59 -3.49 -6.84
C THR A 114 16.36 -2.30 -5.91
N GLY A 115 17.42 -1.61 -5.49
CA GLY A 115 17.32 -0.39 -4.68
C GLY A 115 16.57 0.75 -5.37
N CYS A 116 16.90 1.04 -6.63
CA CYS A 116 16.20 2.03 -7.46
C CYS A 116 14.73 1.65 -7.68
N ALA A 117 14.47 0.38 -8.02
CA ALA A 117 13.12 -0.12 -8.26
C ALA A 117 12.25 0.03 -7.02
N ARG A 118 12.73 -0.44 -5.86
CA ARG A 118 12.03 -0.31 -4.57
C ARG A 118 11.74 1.13 -4.20
N ARG A 119 12.70 2.04 -4.41
CA ARG A 119 12.51 3.48 -4.16
C ARG A 119 11.36 4.02 -5.02
N ARG A 120 11.33 3.69 -6.30
CA ARG A 120 10.29 4.14 -7.24
C ARG A 120 8.92 3.55 -6.89
N VAL A 121 8.86 2.26 -6.56
CA VAL A 121 7.63 1.60 -6.07
C VAL A 121 7.13 2.28 -4.80
N ALA A 122 8.01 2.51 -3.82
CA ALA A 122 7.64 3.16 -2.56
C ALA A 122 7.08 4.58 -2.78
N LEU A 123 7.70 5.37 -3.66
CA LEU A 123 7.20 6.72 -3.98
C LEU A 123 5.82 6.68 -4.64
N ALA A 124 5.59 5.75 -5.58
CA ALA A 124 4.29 5.58 -6.21
C ALA A 124 3.19 5.15 -5.21
N LEU A 125 3.53 4.26 -4.27
CA LEU A 125 2.59 3.83 -3.23
C LEU A 125 2.38 4.90 -2.16
N LEU A 126 3.38 5.72 -1.85
CA LEU A 126 3.25 6.89 -0.97
C LEU A 126 2.29 7.92 -1.55
N ASP A 127 2.39 8.22 -2.85
CA ASP A 127 1.40 9.05 -3.56
C ASP A 127 -0.01 8.43 -3.45
N PHE A 128 -0.14 7.13 -3.72
CA PHE A 128 -1.43 6.44 -3.68
C PHE A 128 -2.14 6.55 -2.32
N VAL A 129 -1.39 6.43 -1.22
CA VAL A 129 -1.96 6.53 0.13
C VAL A 129 -2.08 7.98 0.63
N ALA A 130 -1.64 9.00 -0.13
CA ALA A 130 -1.72 10.41 0.24
C ALA A 130 -3.19 10.89 0.37
N PRO A 131 -3.46 12.05 1.03
CA PRO A 131 -4.83 12.55 1.17
C PRO A 131 -5.48 12.84 -0.19
N ASN A 132 -4.69 13.40 -1.12
CA ASN A 132 -5.09 13.74 -2.49
C ASN A 132 -4.14 13.03 -3.47
N PRO A 133 -4.34 11.73 -3.72
CA PRO A 133 -3.43 10.95 -4.56
C PRO A 133 -3.57 11.32 -6.03
N ASP A 134 -2.45 11.48 -6.75
CA ASP A 134 -2.49 11.65 -8.21
C ASP A 134 -2.86 10.33 -8.94
N ARG A 135 -2.62 9.18 -8.28
CA ARG A 135 -2.88 7.84 -8.84
C ARG A 135 -2.13 7.62 -10.16
N GLY A 136 -1.01 8.31 -10.34
CA GLY A 136 -0.23 8.29 -11.57
C GLY A 136 0.16 6.87 -12.00
N PHE A 137 0.54 6.02 -11.04
CA PHE A 137 0.96 4.65 -11.34
C PHE A 137 -0.20 3.75 -11.83
N LEU A 138 -1.42 3.92 -11.29
CA LEU A 138 -2.59 3.15 -11.74
C LEU A 138 -2.97 3.54 -13.17
N ARG A 139 -2.96 4.85 -13.47
CA ARG A 139 -3.18 5.35 -14.84
C ARG A 139 -2.10 4.82 -15.79
N ALA A 140 -0.84 4.86 -15.38
CA ALA A 140 0.27 4.34 -16.18
C ALA A 140 0.12 2.83 -16.44
N ALA A 141 -0.31 2.05 -15.45
CA ALA A 141 -0.54 0.61 -15.60
C ALA A 141 -1.66 0.31 -16.60
N LEU A 142 -2.77 1.06 -16.54
CA LEU A 142 -3.88 0.94 -17.49
C LEU A 142 -3.46 1.34 -18.91
N TYR A 143 -2.86 2.52 -19.08
CA TYR A 143 -2.51 3.06 -20.41
C TYR A 143 -1.37 2.29 -21.08
N SER A 144 -0.46 1.70 -20.31
CA SER A 144 0.62 0.87 -20.85
C SER A 144 0.20 -0.60 -21.02
N ALA A 145 -1.06 -0.93 -20.71
CA ALA A 145 -1.61 -2.29 -20.71
C ALA A 145 -0.77 -3.28 -19.87
N ARG A 146 -0.25 -2.82 -18.72
CA ARG A 146 0.48 -3.64 -17.74
C ARG A 146 -0.45 -4.43 -16.82
N VAL A 147 -1.74 -4.21 -16.97
CA VAL A 147 -2.81 -4.98 -16.35
C VAL A 147 -3.83 -5.29 -17.42
N ARG A 148 -4.51 -6.42 -17.29
CA ARG A 148 -5.61 -6.80 -18.18
C ARG A 148 -6.80 -7.28 -17.36
N TRP A 149 -8.00 -6.98 -17.83
CA TRP A 149 -9.20 -7.57 -17.28
C TRP A 149 -9.28 -9.04 -17.72
N SER A 150 -9.56 -9.93 -16.78
CA SER A 150 -9.72 -11.36 -17.04
C SER A 150 -11.02 -11.86 -16.40
N VAL A 151 -11.67 -12.80 -17.07
CA VAL A 151 -12.85 -13.50 -16.57
C VAL A 151 -12.55 -14.99 -16.66
N VAL A 152 -12.26 -15.62 -15.52
CA VAL A 152 -11.95 -17.05 -15.43
C VAL A 152 -12.92 -17.70 -14.45
N GLU A 153 -13.63 -18.72 -14.91
CA GLU A 153 -14.51 -19.57 -14.07
C GLU A 153 -15.47 -18.77 -13.15
N GLY A 154 -16.08 -17.71 -13.68
CA GLY A 154 -17.03 -16.87 -12.93
C GLY A 154 -16.39 -15.86 -11.98
N ARG A 155 -15.05 -15.77 -11.92
CA ARG A 155 -14.33 -14.71 -11.24
C ARG A 155 -13.79 -13.73 -12.26
N SER A 156 -14.19 -12.47 -12.14
CA SER A 156 -13.68 -11.37 -12.94
C SER A 156 -12.74 -10.51 -12.12
N GLY A 157 -11.60 -10.14 -12.68
CA GLY A 157 -10.63 -9.30 -11.98
C GLY A 157 -9.53 -8.80 -12.89
N TRP A 158 -8.81 -7.80 -12.39
CA TRP A 158 -7.58 -7.36 -13.03
C TRP A 158 -6.47 -8.34 -12.71
N ILE A 159 -5.67 -8.69 -13.72
CA ILE A 159 -4.47 -9.50 -13.55
C ILE A 159 -3.26 -8.76 -14.10
N PRO A 160 -2.06 -9.01 -13.54
CA PRO A 160 -0.84 -8.42 -14.06
C PRO A 160 -0.58 -8.87 -15.50
N ALA A 161 -0.04 -7.97 -16.31
CA ALA A 161 0.40 -8.22 -17.67
C ALA A 161 1.65 -7.36 -18.02
N PRO A 162 2.70 -7.36 -17.18
CA PRO A 162 3.92 -6.61 -17.52
C PRO A 162 4.59 -7.19 -18.77
N ARG A 163 5.44 -6.37 -19.41
CA ARG A 163 6.19 -6.73 -20.62
C ARG A 163 7.67 -6.89 -20.29
N GLU A 164 8.37 -7.71 -21.08
CA GLU A 164 9.81 -7.94 -20.92
C GLU A 164 10.66 -6.66 -21.03
N SER A 165 10.11 -5.60 -21.64
CA SER A 165 10.74 -4.28 -21.77
C SER A 165 10.41 -3.31 -20.65
N ASP A 166 9.47 -3.64 -19.75
CA ASP A 166 9.11 -2.77 -18.64
C ASP A 166 10.26 -2.65 -17.63
N LEU A 167 10.27 -1.52 -16.92
CA LEU A 167 11.18 -1.30 -15.81
C LEU A 167 10.86 -2.26 -14.67
N LEU A 168 11.84 -2.65 -13.86
CA LEU A 168 11.59 -3.53 -12.72
C LEU A 168 10.54 -2.95 -11.76
N SER A 169 10.57 -1.64 -11.52
CA SER A 169 9.56 -0.94 -10.72
C SER A 169 8.16 -1.06 -11.33
N ASP A 170 8.06 -1.01 -12.66
CA ASP A 170 6.79 -1.09 -13.37
C ASP A 170 6.22 -2.51 -13.38
N ILE A 171 7.10 -3.52 -13.43
CA ILE A 171 6.72 -4.93 -13.23
C ILE A 171 6.11 -5.09 -11.83
N VAL A 172 6.79 -4.63 -10.78
CA VAL A 172 6.30 -4.72 -9.40
C VAL A 172 5.01 -3.91 -9.20
N LEU A 173 4.92 -2.71 -9.77
CA LEU A 173 3.72 -1.87 -9.69
C LEU A 173 2.53 -2.49 -10.42
N SER A 174 2.75 -3.28 -11.48
CA SER A 174 1.67 -4.02 -12.15
C SER A 174 1.02 -5.06 -11.23
N LEU A 175 1.83 -5.70 -10.37
CA LEU A 175 1.36 -6.65 -9.38
C LEU A 175 0.46 -5.98 -8.33
N PHE A 176 0.87 -4.81 -7.82
CA PHE A 176 0.03 -3.99 -6.95
C PHE A 176 -1.23 -3.47 -7.66
N ALA A 177 -1.10 -3.00 -8.90
CA ALA A 177 -2.18 -2.40 -9.66
C ALA A 177 -3.32 -3.40 -9.89
N ALA A 178 -3.02 -4.66 -10.20
CA ALA A 178 -4.03 -5.71 -10.40
C ALA A 178 -4.98 -5.84 -9.19
N GLU A 179 -4.45 -5.81 -7.97
CA GLU A 179 -5.30 -5.87 -6.78
C GLU A 179 -5.98 -4.54 -6.48
N ILE A 180 -5.24 -3.44 -6.54
CA ILE A 180 -5.73 -2.10 -6.16
C ILE A 180 -6.85 -1.65 -7.10
N LEU A 181 -6.80 -1.99 -8.39
CA LEU A 181 -7.87 -1.65 -9.35
C LEU A 181 -9.18 -2.37 -9.04
N SER A 182 -9.12 -3.50 -8.34
CA SER A 182 -10.32 -4.25 -7.93
C SER A 182 -11.04 -3.62 -6.73
N ASP A 183 -10.31 -2.90 -5.86
CA ASP A 183 -10.89 -2.21 -4.69
C ASP A 183 -9.96 -1.13 -4.11
N ALA A 184 -9.80 -0.01 -4.82
CA ALA A 184 -8.79 0.99 -4.45
C ALA A 184 -9.00 1.61 -3.07
N GLU A 185 -10.26 1.72 -2.63
CA GLU A 185 -10.58 2.32 -1.33
C GLU A 185 -10.19 1.40 -0.17
N LEU A 186 -10.38 0.09 -0.32
CA LEU A 186 -9.94 -0.89 0.66
C LEU A 186 -8.42 -0.80 0.88
N TYR A 187 -7.65 -0.79 -0.21
CA TYR A 187 -6.20 -0.68 -0.12
C TYR A 187 -5.78 0.67 0.47
N ARG A 188 -6.37 1.79 0.02
CA ARG A 188 -6.04 3.12 0.54
C ARG A 188 -6.33 3.27 2.04
N SER A 189 -7.37 2.60 2.54
CA SER A 189 -7.81 2.68 3.94
C SER A 189 -6.93 1.91 4.94
N HIS A 190 -6.17 0.93 4.45
CA HIS A 190 -5.42 -0.02 5.28
C HIS A 190 -3.94 -0.13 4.93
N MET A 191 -3.53 0.24 3.73
CA MET A 191 -2.14 0.24 3.31
C MET A 191 -1.37 1.36 4.00
N THR A 192 -0.19 1.01 4.49
CA THR A 192 0.80 1.92 5.04
C THR A 192 2.11 1.71 4.32
N VAL A 193 2.79 2.81 4.01
CA VAL A 193 4.10 2.79 3.35
C VAL A 193 5.04 3.65 4.18
N CYS A 194 6.18 3.08 4.58
CA CYS A 194 7.17 3.82 5.34
C CYS A 194 7.91 4.81 4.44
N ALA A 195 7.89 6.10 4.78
CA ALA A 195 8.61 7.14 4.03
C ALA A 195 10.14 6.95 4.08
N GLY A 196 10.67 6.32 5.13
CA GLY A 196 12.12 6.09 5.29
C GLY A 196 12.65 4.92 4.48
N CYS A 197 12.02 3.74 4.59
CA CYS A 197 12.53 2.50 3.98
C CYS A 197 11.62 1.88 2.93
N GLY A 198 10.47 2.48 2.63
CA GLY A 198 9.52 1.97 1.64
C GLY A 198 8.74 0.72 2.06
N ARG A 199 8.87 0.26 3.32
CA ARG A 199 8.13 -0.91 3.82
C ARG A 199 6.64 -0.73 3.61
N VAL A 200 6.04 -1.68 2.90
CA VAL A 200 4.59 -1.78 2.73
C VAL A 200 4.03 -2.70 3.80
N ALA A 201 2.97 -2.26 4.49
CA ALA A 201 2.25 -3.07 5.47
C ALA A 201 0.77 -2.71 5.48
N PHE A 202 -0.07 -3.61 6.02
CA PHE A 202 -1.50 -3.38 6.17
C PHE A 202 -1.87 -3.35 7.65
N ALA A 203 -2.66 -2.37 8.04
CA ALA A 203 -3.10 -2.20 9.42
C ALA A 203 -4.63 -2.06 9.49
N GLN A 204 -5.22 -2.67 10.52
CA GLN A 204 -6.64 -2.49 10.84
C GLN A 204 -6.92 -1.05 11.24
N GLU A 205 -6.02 -0.47 12.04
CA GLU A 205 -6.08 0.92 12.48
C GLU A 205 -5.18 1.82 11.64
N PRO A 206 -5.62 3.05 11.32
CA PRO A 206 -4.82 3.98 10.55
C PRO A 206 -3.60 4.40 11.37
N ARG A 207 -2.41 4.25 10.79
CA ARG A 207 -1.22 4.90 11.36
C ARG A 207 -1.22 6.39 11.00
N PRO A 208 -0.63 7.25 11.85
CA PRO A 208 -0.37 8.63 11.49
C PRO A 208 0.38 8.69 10.16
N ARG A 209 -0.10 9.54 9.24
CA ARG A 209 0.57 9.76 7.95
C ARG A 209 1.97 10.31 8.23
N GLY A 210 3.01 9.64 7.73
CA GLY A 210 4.41 10.02 7.98
C GLY A 210 5.08 9.32 9.17
N ALA A 211 4.36 8.50 9.95
CA ALA A 211 5.03 7.60 10.90
C ALA A 211 5.93 6.63 10.13
N GLY A 212 7.17 6.43 10.59
CA GLY A 212 8.02 5.39 10.06
C GLY A 212 7.47 4.01 10.39
N CYS A 213 8.15 2.99 9.88
CA CYS A 213 7.90 1.64 10.37
C CYS A 213 8.68 1.43 11.67
N PRO A 214 8.35 0.43 12.51
CA PRO A 214 9.08 0.13 13.74
C PRO A 214 10.60 -0.05 13.57
N ARG A 215 11.06 -0.33 12.35
CA ARG A 215 12.49 -0.37 12.03
C ARG A 215 13.12 1.02 11.86
N CYS A 216 12.38 1.98 11.29
CA CYS A 216 12.87 3.36 11.08
C CYS A 216 12.63 4.26 12.28
N ASP A 217 11.53 4.06 13.01
CA ASP A 217 11.21 4.84 14.21
C ASP A 217 11.99 4.39 15.46
N GLY A 218 12.88 3.40 15.29
CA GLY A 218 13.37 2.57 16.39
C GLY A 218 12.25 1.70 16.94
N GLU A 219 12.59 0.62 17.65
CA GLU A 219 11.60 -0.10 18.45
C GLU A 219 10.92 0.88 19.40
N VAL A 220 9.76 1.36 18.99
CA VAL A 220 8.63 1.76 19.82
C VAL A 220 9.06 2.29 21.19
N ARG A 221 9.57 3.52 21.24
CA ARG A 221 9.44 4.33 22.46
C ARG A 221 7.97 4.75 22.57
N TRP A 222 7.09 3.82 22.96
CA TRP A 222 5.84 4.21 23.62
C TRP A 222 6.23 4.80 24.99
N GLN A 223 6.67 6.06 25.01
CA GLN A 223 6.57 6.84 26.23
C GLN A 223 5.10 7.20 26.39
N SER A 224 4.40 6.36 27.14
CA SER A 224 3.20 6.78 27.87
C SER A 224 3.51 8.06 28.63
N ARG A 225 2.57 9.00 28.57
CA ARG A 225 2.53 10.24 29.35
C ARG A 225 2.94 10.05 30.80
#